data_AF-A0A6G0WNR4-F1
#
_entry.id   AF-A0A6G0WNR4-F1
#
_cell.length_a   1.000
_cell.length_b   1.000
_cell.length_c   1.000
_cell.angle_alpha   90.00
_cell.angle_beta   90.00
_cell.angle_gamma   90.00
#
_symmetry.space_group_name_H-M   'P 1'
#
loop_
_entity.id
_entity.type
_entity.pdbx_description
1 polymer ?
#
loop_
_entity_poly.entity_id
_entity_poly.type
_entity_poly.pdbx_seq_one_letter_code
_entity_poly.pdbx_strand_id
1 'polypeptide(L)'
;MNFLSNTSIVTDPTLLPSLREKALVAQKDMLDIGVHLIQYGLRNSDGNITFLKYNIFDPRYPVFHYNAWYFTMDWAAANREVLSFQGDKSSLNVLTSPLYDVASLVNPLESPVNVAFYIRYACFYVTMIIICYVEGLNLFELNRVAGIIWIDRTFLFIRSMAAICLLSTEVLSLDTINRIWHLVSASDVLNESPSDKAIRVLKVFLAAGEVSWLGFVLSDIFMVVTAQYTPAYVFKCNFMVWGIAALLSWASPATHTATMQRQCTQVHVDYQLVCTSGTISIGSFGRFMALVGICVGSITVCYLFERIRHPALPPTRQDSFFLSSSAKYVFEPGRWMDHNIYYLDASSAVINGILSLRFSNIFYILDLKIWRIFVIEEPAEKRARLERDGELHLLSAIPLTD
;
A
#
# COMPACT_ATOMS: atom_id res chain seq x y z
N MET A 1 -30.06 -16.32 42.78
CA MET A 1 -29.08 -15.22 42.68
C MET A 1 -28.18 -15.02 43.91
N ASN A 2 -28.49 -15.60 45.08
CA ASN A 2 -27.63 -15.49 46.28
C ASN A 2 -26.20 -16.08 46.14
N PHE A 3 -25.89 -16.75 45.03
CA PHE A 3 -24.55 -17.29 44.78
C PHE A 3 -23.55 -16.21 44.33
N LEU A 4 -24.02 -15.10 43.74
CA LEU A 4 -23.16 -13.99 43.29
C LEU A 4 -22.82 -13.00 44.42
N SER A 5 -23.57 -13.00 45.52
CA SER A 5 -23.42 -12.02 46.59
C SER A 5 -22.24 -12.29 47.53
N ASN A 6 -21.60 -13.46 47.43
CA ASN A 6 -20.55 -13.90 48.38
C ASN A 6 -19.19 -14.13 47.70
N THR A 7 -18.98 -13.57 46.51
CA THR A 7 -17.71 -13.69 45.78
C THR A 7 -16.81 -12.49 46.07
N SER A 8 -15.53 -12.73 46.35
CA SER A 8 -14.48 -11.72 46.57
C SER A 8 -14.20 -10.78 45.39
N ILE A 9 -14.90 -10.97 44.27
CA ILE A 9 -14.75 -10.21 43.01
C ILE A 9 -15.46 -8.86 43.08
N VAL A 10 -16.51 -8.72 43.89
CA VAL A 10 -17.24 -7.45 44.04
C VAL A 10 -16.67 -6.71 45.24
N THR A 11 -15.73 -5.79 45.00
CA THR A 11 -15.01 -5.03 46.03
C THR A 11 -15.84 -3.93 46.69
N ASP A 12 -16.90 -3.45 46.01
CA ASP A 12 -17.81 -2.43 46.54
C ASP A 12 -19.23 -2.99 46.74
N PRO A 13 -19.69 -3.17 47.98
CA PRO A 13 -21.01 -3.71 48.27
C PRO A 13 -22.17 -2.77 47.86
N THR A 14 -21.88 -1.49 47.60
CA THR A 14 -22.91 -0.52 47.16
C THR A 14 -23.37 -0.74 45.71
N LEU A 15 -22.57 -1.44 44.89
CA LEU A 15 -22.91 -1.76 43.50
C LEU A 15 -23.80 -3.00 43.35
N LEU A 16 -23.89 -3.84 44.38
CA LEU A 16 -24.65 -5.10 44.36
C LEU A 16 -26.14 -4.95 43.97
N PRO A 17 -26.89 -3.95 44.48
CA PRO A 17 -28.29 -3.77 44.10
C PRO A 17 -28.44 -3.45 42.61
N SER A 18 -27.58 -2.58 42.07
CA SER A 18 -27.61 -2.18 40.66
C SER A 18 -27.25 -3.33 39.71
N LEU A 19 -26.28 -4.15 40.08
CA LEU A 19 -25.89 -5.34 39.30
C LEU A 19 -26.99 -6.39 39.33
N ARG A 20 -27.67 -6.56 40.47
CA ARG A 20 -28.80 -7.47 40.60
C ARG A 20 -29.97 -7.07 39.71
N GLU A 21 -30.27 -5.77 39.64
CA GLU A 21 -31.32 -5.26 38.75
C GLU A 21 -31.00 -5.55 37.28
N LYS A 22 -29.78 -5.21 36.83
CA LYS A 22 -29.32 -5.51 35.47
C LYS A 22 -29.34 -7.01 35.15
N ALA A 23 -28.96 -7.86 36.09
CA ALA A 23 -28.98 -9.31 35.91
C ALA A 23 -30.41 -9.85 35.78
N LEU A 24 -31.38 -9.30 36.54
CA LEU A 24 -32.79 -9.69 36.41
C LEU A 24 -33.37 -9.30 35.05
N VAL A 25 -33.00 -8.13 34.54
CA VAL A 25 -33.37 -7.70 33.18
C VAL A 25 -32.79 -8.65 32.14
N ALA A 26 -31.48 -8.93 32.19
CA ALA A 26 -30.83 -9.85 31.25
C ALA A 26 -31.41 -11.27 31.31
N GLN A 27 -31.76 -11.76 32.50
CA GLN A 27 -32.43 -13.06 32.65
C GLN A 27 -33.81 -13.07 31.97
N LYS A 28 -34.57 -11.98 32.10
CA LYS A 28 -35.87 -11.84 31.45
C LYS A 28 -35.72 -11.79 29.93
N ASP A 29 -34.79 -10.99 29.43
CA ASP A 29 -34.53 -10.88 27.98
C ASP A 29 -34.15 -12.24 27.38
N MET A 30 -33.32 -13.02 28.08
CA MET A 30 -32.95 -14.38 27.67
C MET A 30 -34.12 -15.36 27.65
N LEU A 31 -35.05 -15.22 28.61
CA LEU A 31 -36.28 -16.00 28.63
C LEU A 31 -37.17 -15.64 27.44
N ASP A 32 -37.31 -14.34 27.14
CA ASP A 32 -38.13 -13.80 26.05
C ASP A 32 -37.57 -14.17 24.67
N ILE A 33 -36.24 -14.16 24.50
CA ILE A 33 -35.55 -14.67 23.31
C ILE A 33 -35.79 -16.19 23.14
N GLY A 34 -36.05 -16.91 24.22
CA GLY A 34 -36.31 -18.34 24.18
C GLY A 34 -35.07 -19.14 23.74
N VAL A 35 -33.94 -18.96 24.43
CA VAL A 35 -32.72 -19.74 24.17
C VAL A 35 -32.87 -21.14 24.77
N HIS A 36 -32.70 -22.18 23.96
CA HIS A 36 -32.88 -23.57 24.37
C HIS A 36 -31.57 -24.38 24.35
N LEU A 37 -31.43 -25.26 25.34
CA LEU A 37 -30.58 -26.44 25.24
C LEU A 37 -31.38 -27.55 24.56
N ILE A 38 -30.74 -28.25 23.63
CA ILE A 38 -31.37 -29.30 22.85
C ILE A 38 -30.67 -30.62 23.10
N GLN A 39 -31.48 -31.66 23.25
CA GLN A 39 -31.01 -33.04 23.29
C GLN A 39 -31.87 -33.92 22.38
N TYR A 40 -31.25 -34.89 21.71
CA TYR A 40 -31.97 -35.94 21.01
C TYR A 40 -32.56 -36.90 22.04
N GLY A 41 -33.87 -37.11 21.98
CA GLY A 41 -34.59 -37.99 22.91
C GLY A 41 -35.62 -38.85 22.19
N LEU A 42 -35.85 -40.03 22.73
CA LEU A 42 -36.92 -40.94 22.32
C LEU A 42 -38.11 -40.72 23.25
N ARG A 43 -39.24 -40.27 22.71
CA ARG A 43 -40.45 -40.03 23.52
C ARG A 43 -41.15 -41.32 23.89
N ASN A 44 -41.10 -42.32 23.02
CA ASN A 44 -41.62 -43.68 23.19
C ASN A 44 -40.58 -44.70 22.69
N SER A 45 -40.78 -45.98 23.01
CA SER A 45 -40.02 -47.12 22.44
C SER A 45 -40.17 -47.30 20.92
N ASP A 46 -40.99 -46.48 20.27
CA ASP A 46 -41.31 -46.52 18.83
C ASP A 46 -40.15 -46.07 17.91
N GLY A 47 -38.97 -45.74 18.46
CA GLY A 47 -37.77 -45.42 17.70
C GLY A 47 -37.71 -44.02 17.07
N ASN A 48 -38.78 -43.22 17.17
CA ASN A 48 -38.79 -41.86 16.63
C ASN A 48 -37.98 -40.89 17.49
N ILE A 49 -36.88 -40.39 16.93
CA ILE A 49 -36.01 -39.38 17.55
C ILE A 49 -36.72 -38.03 17.52
N THR A 50 -36.83 -37.39 18.68
CA THR A 50 -37.44 -36.07 18.87
C THR A 50 -36.45 -35.12 19.54
N PHE A 51 -36.60 -33.82 19.27
CA PHE A 51 -35.81 -32.78 19.94
C PHE A 51 -36.45 -32.45 21.29
N LEU A 52 -35.76 -32.79 22.38
CA LEU A 52 -36.07 -32.30 23.71
C LEU A 52 -35.49 -30.89 23.83
N LYS A 53 -36.35 -29.92 24.15
CA LYS A 53 -36.00 -28.51 24.27
C LYS A 53 -36.13 -28.09 25.72
N TYR A 54 -35.09 -27.48 26.26
CA TYR A 54 -35.08 -26.94 27.62
C TYR A 54 -34.65 -25.47 27.58
N ASN A 55 -35.53 -24.55 28.00
CA ASN A 55 -35.18 -23.13 28.06
C ASN A 55 -34.21 -22.89 29.22
N ILE A 56 -33.09 -22.22 28.95
CA ILE A 56 -32.00 -22.04 29.91
C ILE A 56 -32.44 -21.35 31.21
N PHE A 57 -33.43 -20.45 31.17
CA PHE A 57 -33.93 -19.73 32.35
C PHE A 57 -35.37 -20.11 32.74
N ASP A 58 -35.79 -21.36 32.47
CA ASP A 58 -37.13 -21.84 32.86
C ASP A 58 -37.40 -21.60 34.37
N PRO A 59 -38.46 -20.85 34.74
CA PRO A 59 -38.81 -20.59 36.13
C PRO A 59 -39.20 -21.86 36.91
N ARG A 60 -39.55 -22.96 36.22
CA ARG A 60 -39.90 -24.25 36.85
C ARG A 60 -38.70 -24.93 37.50
N TYR A 61 -37.48 -24.62 37.05
CA TYR A 61 -36.25 -25.28 37.49
C TYR A 61 -35.17 -24.27 37.92
N PRO A 62 -35.38 -23.51 39.00
CA PRO A 62 -34.47 -22.44 39.43
C PRO A 62 -33.07 -22.95 39.82
N VAL A 63 -32.94 -24.23 40.18
CA VAL A 63 -31.65 -24.86 40.51
C VAL A 63 -30.68 -24.84 39.31
N PHE A 64 -31.22 -24.91 38.08
CA PHE A 64 -30.40 -24.87 36.87
C PHE A 64 -29.88 -23.47 36.53
N HIS A 65 -30.45 -22.40 37.12
CA HIS A 65 -30.09 -21.02 36.79
C HIS A 65 -28.60 -20.72 37.01
N TYR A 66 -27.92 -21.44 37.92
CA TYR A 66 -26.47 -21.32 38.07
C TYR A 66 -25.73 -21.70 36.76
N ASN A 67 -26.05 -22.84 36.17
CA ASN A 67 -25.47 -23.26 34.89
C ASN A 67 -25.94 -22.37 33.73
N ALA A 68 -27.18 -21.90 33.77
CA ALA A 68 -27.72 -20.97 32.77
C ALA A 68 -26.92 -19.67 32.73
N TRP A 69 -26.54 -19.13 33.89
CA TRP A 69 -25.66 -17.96 33.97
C TRP A 69 -24.26 -18.24 33.42
N TYR A 70 -23.71 -19.42 33.64
CA TYR A 70 -22.44 -19.82 33.02
C TYR A 70 -22.53 -19.82 31.49
N PHE A 71 -23.57 -20.44 30.92
CA PHE A 71 -23.78 -20.43 29.46
C PHE A 71 -24.06 -19.04 28.89
N THR A 72 -24.75 -18.19 29.65
CA THR A 72 -25.02 -16.80 29.27
C THR A 72 -23.73 -15.97 29.27
N MET A 73 -22.86 -16.18 30.24
CA MET A 73 -21.54 -15.54 30.29
C MET A 73 -20.64 -16.03 29.16
N ASP A 74 -20.65 -17.33 28.84
CA ASP A 74 -19.94 -17.86 27.66
C ASP A 74 -20.44 -17.23 26.36
N TRP A 75 -21.75 -17.02 26.22
CA TRP A 75 -22.31 -16.33 25.06
C TRP A 75 -21.89 -14.85 25.02
N ALA A 76 -21.95 -14.15 26.15
CA ALA A 76 -21.52 -12.76 26.26
C ALA A 76 -20.01 -12.58 25.99
N ALA A 77 -19.21 -13.59 26.34
CA ALA A 77 -17.76 -13.62 26.09
C ALA A 77 -17.40 -14.17 24.70
N ALA A 78 -18.38 -14.47 23.84
CA ALA A 78 -18.20 -15.09 22.52
C ALA A 78 -17.50 -16.47 22.54
N ASN A 79 -17.44 -17.15 23.69
CA ASN A 79 -16.97 -18.54 23.79
C ASN A 79 -18.01 -19.55 23.28
N ARG A 80 -19.27 -19.13 23.16
CA ARG A 80 -20.39 -19.88 22.59
C ARG A 80 -21.25 -18.93 21.77
N GLU A 81 -21.99 -19.47 20.80
CA GLU A 81 -22.96 -18.70 20.03
C GLU A 81 -24.39 -19.22 20.28
N VAL A 82 -25.36 -18.36 20.05
CA VAL A 82 -26.77 -18.72 20.00
C VAL A 82 -27.21 -18.62 18.54
N LEU A 83 -27.59 -19.76 17.96
CA LEU A 83 -28.05 -19.84 16.58
C LEU A 83 -29.57 -19.86 16.54
N SER A 84 -30.16 -19.07 15.65
CA SER A 84 -31.60 -19.11 15.37
C SER A 84 -31.86 -19.88 14.09
N PHE A 85 -32.38 -21.09 14.20
CA PHE A 85 -32.85 -21.87 13.07
C PHE A 85 -34.27 -21.45 12.74
N GLN A 86 -34.47 -20.78 11.60
CA GLN A 86 -35.79 -20.37 11.13
C GLN A 86 -36.28 -21.37 10.09
N GLY A 87 -37.32 -22.12 10.44
CA GLY A 87 -38.04 -22.98 9.50
C GLY A 87 -39.46 -22.48 9.27
N ASP A 88 -40.12 -22.97 8.23
CA ASP A 88 -41.46 -22.52 7.80
C ASP A 88 -42.54 -22.61 8.90
N LYS A 89 -42.38 -23.54 9.85
CA LYS A 89 -43.34 -23.79 10.94
C LYS A 89 -42.91 -23.25 12.30
N SER A 90 -41.61 -23.10 12.54
CA SER A 90 -41.11 -22.66 13.84
C SER A 90 -39.67 -22.16 13.75
N SER A 91 -39.37 -21.11 14.52
CA SER A 91 -38.00 -20.73 14.84
C SER A 91 -37.50 -21.49 16.08
N LEU A 92 -36.20 -21.79 16.11
CA LEU A 92 -35.56 -22.51 17.20
C LEU A 92 -34.23 -21.86 17.52
N ASN A 93 -34.14 -21.24 18.69
CA ASN A 93 -32.92 -20.61 19.18
C ASN A 93 -32.15 -21.60 20.06
N VAL A 94 -30.91 -21.92 19.69
CA VAL A 94 -30.12 -23.02 20.26
C VAL A 94 -28.75 -22.51 20.67
N LEU A 95 -28.33 -22.87 21.87
CA LEU A 95 -26.95 -22.65 22.32
C LEU A 95 -26.02 -23.68 21.67
N THR A 96 -24.92 -23.23 21.07
CA THR A 96 -23.90 -24.13 20.52
C THR A 96 -23.03 -24.76 21.61
N SER A 97 -22.26 -25.79 21.23
CA SER A 97 -21.08 -26.20 22.00
C SER A 97 -20.09 -25.03 22.15
N PRO A 98 -19.17 -25.06 23.12
CA PRO A 98 -18.08 -24.09 23.18
C PRO A 98 -17.37 -24.05 21.83
N LEU A 99 -17.21 -22.84 21.32
CA LEU A 99 -16.29 -22.56 20.24
C LEU A 99 -14.94 -22.37 20.91
N TYR A 100 -14.06 -23.34 20.73
CA TYR A 100 -12.65 -23.11 21.04
C TYR A 100 -12.06 -22.41 19.83
N ASP A 101 -11.27 -21.36 20.07
CA ASP A 101 -10.46 -20.73 19.02
C ASP A 101 -9.55 -21.80 18.42
N VAL A 102 -9.97 -22.38 17.30
CA VAL A 102 -9.10 -23.20 16.49
C VAL A 102 -8.21 -22.20 15.79
N ALA A 103 -6.98 -22.06 16.25
CA ALA A 103 -5.94 -21.36 15.53
C ALA A 103 -5.70 -22.10 14.20
N SER A 104 -6.54 -21.80 13.21
CA SER A 104 -6.34 -22.25 11.85
C SER A 104 -5.27 -21.35 11.27
N LEU A 105 -4.16 -21.95 10.84
CA LEU A 105 -3.15 -21.23 10.09
C LEU A 105 -3.83 -20.64 8.85
N VAL A 106 -3.75 -19.31 8.70
CA VAL A 106 -4.21 -18.63 7.48
C VAL A 106 -3.59 -19.34 6.30
N ASN A 107 -4.40 -19.72 5.31
CA ASN A 107 -3.90 -20.41 4.14
C ASN A 107 -2.81 -19.53 3.48
N PRO A 108 -1.55 -19.98 3.42
CA PRO A 108 -0.47 -19.16 2.89
C PRO A 108 -0.65 -18.85 1.40
N LEU A 109 -1.50 -19.60 0.68
CA LEU A 109 -1.87 -19.30 -0.71
C LEU A 109 -2.92 -18.18 -0.82
N GLU A 110 -3.70 -17.95 0.23
CA GLU A 110 -4.75 -16.92 0.26
C GLU A 110 -4.18 -15.54 0.64
N SER A 111 -3.05 -15.52 1.36
CA SER A 111 -2.31 -14.29 1.65
C SER A 111 -1.20 -14.06 0.61
N PRO A 112 -1.26 -13.01 -0.23
CA PRO A 112 -0.28 -12.76 -1.29
C PRO A 112 1.04 -12.18 -0.76
N VAL A 113 1.60 -12.76 0.31
CA VAL A 113 2.83 -12.30 0.96
C VAL A 113 4.01 -12.30 -0.03
N ASN A 114 4.02 -13.26 -0.96
CA ASN A 114 5.01 -13.35 -2.03
C ASN A 114 5.06 -12.06 -2.87
N VAL A 115 3.90 -11.52 -3.26
CA VAL A 115 3.82 -10.29 -4.06
C VAL A 115 4.37 -9.10 -3.26
N ALA A 116 4.00 -9.00 -1.98
CA ALA A 116 4.53 -7.96 -1.11
C ALA A 116 6.06 -8.05 -0.95
N PHE A 117 6.62 -9.26 -0.84
CA PHE A 117 8.07 -9.46 -0.83
C PHE A 117 8.73 -9.04 -2.13
N TYR A 118 8.19 -9.43 -3.30
CA TYR A 118 8.75 -9.01 -4.59
C TYR A 118 8.75 -7.48 -4.76
N ILE A 119 7.64 -6.82 -4.42
CA ILE A 119 7.53 -5.36 -4.45
C ILE A 119 8.55 -4.73 -3.50
N ARG A 120 8.68 -5.27 -2.28
CA ARG A 120 9.67 -4.81 -1.30
C ARG A 120 11.10 -4.95 -1.84
N TYR A 121 11.48 -6.11 -2.38
CA TYR A 121 12.81 -6.33 -2.96
C TYR A 121 13.08 -5.40 -4.14
N ALA A 122 12.10 -5.17 -5.01
CA ALA A 122 12.20 -4.18 -6.09
C ALA A 122 12.47 -2.77 -5.55
N CYS A 123 11.76 -2.34 -4.51
CA CYS A 123 12.00 -1.05 -3.85
C CYS A 123 13.41 -0.99 -3.22
N PHE A 124 13.86 -2.06 -2.55
CA PHE A 124 15.21 -2.13 -1.99
C PHE A 124 16.29 -2.01 -3.07
N TYR A 125 16.12 -2.72 -4.18
CA TYR A 125 17.02 -2.66 -5.33
C TYR A 125 17.15 -1.24 -5.89
N VAL A 126 16.01 -0.57 -6.14
CA VAL A 126 15.96 0.83 -6.59
C VAL A 126 16.70 1.76 -5.63
N THR A 127 16.43 1.65 -4.32
CA THR A 127 17.07 2.49 -3.29
C THR A 127 18.59 2.29 -3.23
N MET A 128 19.05 1.04 -3.31
CA MET A 128 20.49 0.73 -3.25
C MET A 128 21.25 1.32 -4.44
N ILE A 129 20.70 1.24 -5.64
CA ILE A 129 21.31 1.85 -6.83
C ILE A 129 21.40 3.36 -6.68
N ILE A 130 20.34 4.03 -6.21
CA ILE A 130 20.36 5.49 -6.02
C ILE A 130 21.44 5.89 -5.01
N ILE A 131 21.58 5.16 -3.90
CA ILE A 131 22.60 5.45 -2.87
C ILE A 131 24.02 5.25 -3.40
N CYS A 132 24.26 4.20 -4.19
CA CYS A 132 25.60 3.88 -4.67
C CYS A 132 26.13 4.83 -5.76
N TYR A 133 25.25 5.51 -6.50
CA TYR A 133 25.63 6.22 -7.73
C TYR A 133 25.59 7.75 -7.66
N VAL A 134 25.18 8.38 -6.53
CA VAL A 134 24.79 9.80 -6.58
C VAL A 134 25.45 10.72 -5.55
N GLU A 135 26.12 11.77 -6.07
CA GLU A 135 26.60 12.96 -5.36
C GLU A 135 25.43 13.95 -5.09
N GLY A 136 25.30 14.44 -3.86
CA GLY A 136 24.03 14.91 -3.28
C GLY A 136 23.33 16.14 -3.89
N LEU A 137 24.03 17.04 -4.59
CA LEU A 137 23.40 18.21 -5.25
C LEU A 137 22.90 17.89 -6.65
N ASN A 138 23.60 16.97 -7.32
CA ASN A 138 23.22 16.50 -8.64
C ASN A 138 22.01 15.52 -8.52
N LEU A 139 21.70 15.04 -7.30
CA LEU A 139 20.61 14.15 -6.92
C LEU A 139 19.22 14.53 -7.48
N PHE A 140 18.87 15.82 -7.59
CA PHE A 140 17.53 16.22 -8.06
C PHE A 140 17.35 16.08 -9.59
N GLU A 141 18.38 16.36 -10.38
CA GLU A 141 18.33 16.21 -11.84
C GLU A 141 18.77 14.80 -12.28
N LEU A 142 19.75 14.22 -11.57
CA LEU A 142 20.22 12.85 -11.76
C LEU A 142 19.14 11.81 -11.51
N ASN A 143 18.35 11.95 -10.44
CA ASN A 143 17.37 10.93 -10.05
C ASN A 143 16.37 10.59 -11.17
N ARG A 144 16.06 11.54 -12.05
CA ARG A 144 15.15 11.29 -13.16
C ARG A 144 15.81 10.51 -14.29
N VAL A 145 16.87 11.07 -14.89
CA VAL A 145 17.47 10.51 -16.12
C VAL A 145 18.25 9.24 -15.77
N ALA A 146 19.07 9.27 -14.72
CA ALA A 146 19.80 8.10 -14.27
C ALA A 146 18.84 7.03 -13.74
N GLY A 147 17.77 7.41 -13.03
CA GLY A 147 16.77 6.46 -12.54
C GLY A 147 16.13 5.65 -13.67
N ILE A 148 15.66 6.31 -14.73
CA ILE A 148 15.00 5.62 -15.85
C ILE A 148 15.98 4.69 -16.58
N ILE A 149 17.23 5.11 -16.76
CA ILE A 149 18.20 4.40 -17.59
C ILE A 149 18.86 3.23 -16.84
N TRP A 150 19.16 3.40 -15.55
CA TRP A 150 19.88 2.40 -14.75
C TRP A 150 18.95 1.41 -14.04
N ILE A 151 17.77 1.87 -13.62
CA ILE A 151 16.84 1.08 -12.81
C ILE A 151 15.72 0.50 -13.66
N ASP A 152 15.51 1.03 -14.86
CA ASP A 152 14.41 0.75 -15.79
C ASP A 152 13.04 1.30 -15.34
N ARG A 153 12.20 1.61 -16.34
CA ARG A 153 10.84 2.14 -16.15
C ARG A 153 9.96 1.20 -15.32
N THR A 154 10.16 -0.12 -15.45
CA THR A 154 9.35 -1.13 -14.78
C THR A 154 9.53 -1.11 -13.27
N PHE A 155 10.77 -1.04 -12.79
CA PHE A 155 11.06 -1.00 -11.36
C PHE A 155 10.63 0.31 -10.72
N LEU A 156 10.77 1.44 -11.43
CA LEU A 156 10.25 2.74 -10.98
C LEU A 156 8.72 2.73 -10.92
N PHE A 157 8.05 2.10 -11.90
CA PHE A 157 6.60 1.92 -11.88
C PHE A 157 6.16 1.08 -10.67
N ILE A 158 6.79 -0.07 -10.42
CA ILE A 158 6.48 -0.92 -9.26
C ILE A 158 6.66 -0.14 -7.95
N ARG A 159 7.74 0.63 -7.83
CA ARG A 159 8.00 1.46 -6.65
C ARG A 159 6.92 2.52 -6.44
N SER A 160 6.54 3.22 -7.51
CA SER A 160 5.47 4.22 -7.46
C SER A 160 4.12 3.59 -7.08
N MET A 161 3.84 2.40 -7.61
CA MET A 161 2.62 1.65 -7.32
C MET A 161 2.56 1.25 -5.86
N ALA A 162 3.68 0.78 -5.30
CA ALA A 162 3.78 0.47 -3.87
C ALA A 162 3.46 1.69 -3.00
N ALA A 163 3.98 2.87 -3.36
CA ALA A 163 3.70 4.11 -2.64
C ALA A 163 2.24 4.54 -2.76
N ILE A 164 1.64 4.46 -3.94
CA ILE A 164 0.22 4.77 -4.15
C ILE A 164 -0.66 3.80 -3.35
N CYS A 165 -0.35 2.51 -3.35
CA CYS A 165 -1.03 1.51 -2.52
C CYS A 165 -0.93 1.88 -1.04
N LEU A 166 0.28 2.15 -0.53
CA LEU A 166 0.51 2.53 0.87
C LEU A 166 -0.24 3.80 1.26
N LEU A 167 -0.28 4.82 0.40
CA LEU A 167 -1.02 6.05 0.65
C LEU A 167 -2.54 5.88 0.53
N SER A 168 -3.01 4.81 -0.11
CA SER A 168 -4.43 4.51 -0.30
C SER A 168 -4.97 3.51 0.73
N THR A 169 -4.09 2.92 1.54
CA THR A 169 -4.42 1.95 2.59
C THR A 169 -4.09 2.50 3.97
N GLU A 170 -4.90 2.13 4.96
CA GLU A 170 -4.60 2.41 6.36
C GLU A 170 -3.84 1.24 7.01
N VAL A 171 -2.97 1.54 7.97
CA VAL A 171 -2.30 0.50 8.78
C VAL A 171 -3.14 0.22 10.01
N LEU A 172 -3.68 -0.99 10.09
CA LEU A 172 -4.43 -1.49 11.23
C LEU A 172 -3.54 -2.41 12.07
N SER A 173 -3.51 -2.18 13.38
CA SER A 173 -2.92 -3.09 14.35
C SER A 173 -4.01 -3.89 15.05
N LEU A 174 -3.76 -5.16 15.31
CA LEU A 174 -4.64 -5.99 16.13
C LEU A 174 -4.19 -5.87 17.60
N ASP A 175 -5.07 -5.37 18.45
CA ASP A 175 -4.82 -5.19 19.88
C ASP A 175 -5.87 -5.94 20.72
N THR A 176 -5.59 -6.18 22.00
CA THR A 176 -6.47 -6.91 22.92
C THR A 176 -6.94 -6.03 24.06
N ILE A 177 -8.25 -5.86 24.20
CA ILE A 177 -8.87 -5.28 25.40
C ILE A 177 -9.68 -6.38 26.07
N ASN A 178 -9.41 -6.65 27.35
CA ASN A 178 -10.14 -7.65 28.13
C ASN A 178 -10.24 -9.04 27.46
N ARG A 179 -9.15 -9.49 26.81
CA ARG A 179 -9.06 -10.77 26.05
C ARG A 179 -9.91 -10.83 24.77
N ILE A 180 -10.43 -9.69 24.30
CA ILE A 180 -11.12 -9.58 23.01
C ILE A 180 -10.17 -8.89 22.03
N TRP A 181 -9.99 -9.51 20.86
CA TRP A 181 -9.21 -8.93 19.76
C TRP A 181 -10.03 -7.87 19.03
N HIS A 182 -9.42 -6.72 18.79
CA HIS A 182 -10.02 -5.65 18.01
C HIS A 182 -8.96 -4.99 17.12
N LEU A 183 -9.41 -4.47 15.98
CA LEU A 183 -8.55 -3.70 15.08
C LEU A 183 -8.54 -2.25 15.54
N VAL A 184 -7.34 -1.73 15.76
CA VAL A 184 -7.11 -0.34 16.14
C VAL A 184 -6.42 0.33 14.96
N SER A 185 -6.96 1.48 14.55
CA SER A 185 -6.26 2.36 13.63
C SER A 185 -5.03 2.91 14.33
N ALA A 186 -3.91 2.95 13.61
CA ALA A 186 -2.72 3.61 14.10
C ALA A 186 -3.00 5.08 14.51
N SER A 187 -3.95 5.80 13.90
CA SER A 187 -4.24 7.21 14.29
C SER A 187 -5.00 7.35 15.61
N ASP A 188 -5.67 6.30 16.05
CA ASP A 188 -6.53 6.30 17.24
C ASP A 188 -5.81 5.74 18.48
N VAL A 189 -4.51 5.47 18.37
CA VAL A 189 -3.69 5.02 19.51
C VAL A 189 -3.63 6.17 20.52
N LEU A 190 -4.42 6.03 21.59
CA LEU A 190 -4.67 7.02 22.65
C LEU A 190 -3.41 7.54 23.38
N ASN A 191 -2.24 6.93 23.16
CA ASN A 191 -0.96 7.27 23.79
C ASN A 191 0.18 7.46 22.78
N GLU A 192 -0.08 8.00 21.57
CA GLU A 192 0.99 8.26 20.60
C GLU A 192 1.91 9.41 21.07
N SER A 193 3.22 9.16 21.14
CA SER A 193 4.19 10.19 21.52
C SER A 193 4.28 11.30 20.44
N PRO A 194 4.64 12.54 20.79
CA PRO A 194 4.81 13.61 19.81
C PRO A 194 5.83 13.26 18.71
N SER A 195 6.85 12.48 19.06
CA SER A 195 7.86 11.96 18.12
C SER A 195 7.28 10.95 17.12
N ASP A 196 6.42 10.04 17.57
CA ASP A 196 5.82 9.02 16.69
C ASP A 196 4.87 9.66 15.68
N LYS A 197 4.09 10.65 16.13
CA LYS A 197 3.24 11.46 15.26
C LYS A 197 4.05 12.20 14.19
N ALA A 198 5.18 12.80 14.57
CA ALA A 198 6.07 13.46 13.61
C ALA A 198 6.65 12.47 12.58
N ILE A 199 7.06 11.28 13.02
CA ILE A 199 7.57 10.22 12.15
C ILE A 199 6.48 9.74 11.17
N ARG A 200 5.23 9.60 11.63
CA ARG A 200 4.10 9.23 10.77
C ARG A 200 3.86 10.27 9.68
N VAL A 201 3.83 11.55 10.05
CA VAL A 201 3.67 12.65 9.10
C VAL A 201 4.83 12.67 8.10
N LEU A 202 6.06 12.52 8.57
CA LEU A 202 7.24 12.43 7.69
C LEU A 202 7.14 11.28 6.69
N LYS A 203 6.67 10.10 7.13
CA LYS A 203 6.43 8.94 6.25
C LYS A 203 5.41 9.26 5.17
N VAL A 204 4.37 10.05 5.47
CA VAL A 204 3.36 10.46 4.47
C VAL A 204 3.99 11.37 3.40
N PHE A 205 4.78 12.37 3.77
CA PHE A 205 5.47 13.22 2.78
C PHE A 205 6.52 12.45 1.96
N LEU A 206 7.25 11.54 2.61
CA LEU A 206 8.21 10.70 1.93
C LEU A 206 7.51 9.79 0.92
N ALA A 207 6.43 9.11 1.33
CA ALA A 207 5.62 8.28 0.45
C ALA A 207 4.98 9.09 -0.68
N ALA A 208 4.57 10.34 -0.44
CA ALA A 208 4.10 11.24 -1.49
C ALA A 208 5.21 11.57 -2.50
N GLY A 209 6.46 11.68 -2.06
CA GLY A 209 7.63 11.80 -2.95
C GLY A 209 7.83 10.56 -3.83
N GLU A 210 7.56 9.38 -3.28
CA GLU A 210 7.65 8.14 -4.04
C GLU A 210 6.54 7.99 -5.12
N VAL A 211 5.42 8.72 -5.00
CA VAL A 211 4.40 8.78 -6.06
C VAL A 211 4.93 9.48 -7.32
N SER A 212 5.86 10.44 -7.17
CA SER A 212 6.44 11.18 -8.30
C SER A 212 7.16 10.29 -9.32
N TRP A 213 7.63 9.10 -8.93
CA TRP A 213 8.21 8.14 -9.87
C TRP A 213 7.24 7.75 -10.98
N LEU A 214 5.94 7.66 -10.69
CA LEU A 214 4.92 7.42 -11.72
C LEU A 214 4.89 8.59 -12.71
N GLY A 215 4.98 9.82 -12.21
CA GLY A 215 5.08 11.03 -13.02
C GLY A 215 6.29 11.03 -13.95
N PHE A 216 7.44 10.51 -13.49
CA PHE A 216 8.64 10.36 -14.32
C PHE A 216 8.46 9.31 -15.40
N VAL A 217 7.94 8.12 -15.07
CA VAL A 217 7.67 7.05 -16.05
C VAL A 217 6.69 7.54 -17.13
N LEU A 218 5.59 8.17 -16.72
CA LEU A 218 4.60 8.71 -17.65
C LEU A 218 5.17 9.84 -18.51
N SER A 219 5.95 10.75 -17.92
CA SER A 219 6.58 11.84 -18.67
C SER A 219 7.59 11.32 -19.69
N ASP A 220 8.28 10.23 -19.38
CA ASP A 220 9.23 9.59 -20.30
C ASP A 220 8.51 8.90 -21.48
N ILE A 221 7.37 8.25 -21.23
CA ILE A 221 6.51 7.68 -22.28
C ILE A 221 5.92 8.80 -23.15
N PHE A 222 5.43 9.87 -22.54
CA PHE A 222 4.82 11.00 -23.27
C PHE A 222 5.83 11.92 -23.95
N MET A 223 7.12 11.79 -23.65
CA MET A 223 8.19 12.59 -24.26
C MET A 223 8.25 12.45 -25.79
N VAL A 224 7.79 11.33 -26.34
CA VAL A 224 7.63 11.14 -27.79
C VAL A 224 6.68 12.19 -28.39
N VAL A 225 5.69 12.63 -27.63
CA VAL A 225 4.67 13.61 -28.03
C VAL A 225 5.03 15.02 -27.58
N THR A 226 5.55 15.17 -26.36
CA THR A 226 5.83 16.49 -25.75
C THR A 226 7.16 17.08 -26.20
N ALA A 227 8.12 16.24 -26.61
CA ALA A 227 9.38 16.60 -27.26
C ALA A 227 10.10 17.80 -26.59
N GLN A 228 10.33 18.88 -27.33
CA GLN A 228 11.01 20.11 -26.90
C GLN A 228 10.41 20.80 -25.66
N TYR A 229 9.15 20.52 -25.31
CA TYR A 229 8.50 21.08 -24.12
C TYR A 229 8.82 20.32 -22.84
N THR A 230 9.31 19.07 -22.96
CA THR A 230 9.60 18.17 -21.84
C THR A 230 10.43 18.79 -20.71
N PRO A 231 11.60 19.40 -20.96
CA PRO A 231 12.44 19.92 -19.88
C PRO A 231 11.72 21.03 -19.08
N ALA A 232 10.94 21.87 -19.76
CA ALA A 232 10.28 23.01 -19.15
C ALA A 232 9.12 22.61 -18.22
N TYR A 233 8.33 21.59 -18.59
CA TYR A 233 7.16 21.19 -17.78
C TYR A 233 7.49 20.14 -16.71
N VAL A 234 8.48 19.28 -16.92
CA VAL A 234 8.71 18.12 -16.03
C VAL A 234 9.09 18.55 -14.62
N PHE A 235 9.94 19.55 -14.46
CA PHE A 235 10.31 20.06 -13.13
C PHE A 235 9.07 20.57 -12.37
N LYS A 236 8.23 21.37 -13.05
CA LYS A 236 6.97 21.91 -12.49
C LYS A 236 5.98 20.80 -12.15
N CYS A 237 5.85 19.82 -13.03
CA CYS A 237 5.00 18.66 -12.82
C CYS A 237 5.43 17.85 -11.60
N ASN A 238 6.73 17.66 -11.38
CA ASN A 238 7.22 16.90 -10.22
C ASN A 238 6.84 17.56 -8.89
N PHE A 239 7.08 18.87 -8.75
CA PHE A 239 6.66 19.61 -7.56
C PHE A 239 5.14 19.61 -7.38
N MET A 240 4.39 19.68 -8.48
CA MET A 240 2.93 19.66 -8.43
C MET A 240 2.39 18.29 -8.00
N VAL A 241 2.92 17.19 -8.55
CA VAL A 241 2.55 15.83 -8.14
C VAL A 241 2.86 15.62 -6.65
N TRP A 242 4.09 15.93 -6.23
CA TRP A 242 4.50 15.79 -4.84
C TRP A 242 3.64 16.63 -3.90
N GLY A 243 3.46 17.92 -4.21
CA GLY A 243 2.72 18.86 -3.38
C GLY A 243 1.24 18.49 -3.26
N ILE A 244 0.57 18.17 -4.37
CA ILE A 244 -0.85 17.78 -4.36
C ILE A 244 -1.04 16.43 -3.68
N ALA A 245 -0.19 15.43 -3.96
CA ALA A 245 -0.29 14.11 -3.32
C ALA A 245 -0.05 14.19 -1.81
N ALA A 246 0.93 14.98 -1.37
CA ALA A 246 1.20 15.22 0.04
C ALA A 246 0.04 15.97 0.72
N LEU A 247 -0.47 17.02 0.08
CA LEU A 247 -1.60 17.80 0.60
C LEU A 247 -2.86 16.94 0.71
N LEU A 248 -3.19 16.16 -0.32
CA LEU A 248 -4.33 15.23 -0.29
C LEU A 248 -4.17 14.21 0.83
N SER A 249 -2.97 13.67 1.03
CA SER A 249 -2.70 12.66 2.05
C SER A 249 -2.67 13.19 3.47
N TRP A 250 -2.31 14.47 3.63
CA TRP A 250 -2.44 15.16 4.91
C TRP A 250 -3.90 15.53 5.20
N ALA A 251 -4.58 16.17 4.24
CA ALA A 251 -5.91 16.76 4.45
C ALA A 251 -7.02 15.70 4.54
N SER A 252 -6.86 14.59 3.82
CA SER A 252 -7.79 13.47 3.82
C SER A 252 -6.97 12.18 3.91
N PRO A 253 -6.59 11.72 5.12
CA PRO A 253 -5.85 10.46 5.27
C PRO A 253 -6.70 9.26 4.81
N ALA A 254 -6.05 8.16 4.42
CA ALA A 254 -6.76 6.93 4.07
C ALA A 254 -7.44 6.36 5.32
N THR A 255 -8.72 6.02 5.18
CA THR A 255 -9.53 5.43 6.24
C THR A 255 -9.98 4.01 5.87
N HIS A 256 -10.09 3.16 6.88
CA HIS A 256 -10.68 1.84 6.79
C HIS A 256 -12.21 1.94 6.95
N THR A 257 -12.92 1.03 6.30
CA THR A 257 -14.36 0.86 6.47
C THR A 257 -14.65 -0.58 6.87
N ALA A 258 -15.23 -0.77 8.05
CA ALA A 258 -15.72 -2.06 8.52
C ALA A 258 -17.24 -2.07 8.46
N THR A 259 -17.81 -3.01 7.71
CA THR A 259 -19.26 -3.23 7.67
C THR A 259 -19.56 -4.60 8.28
N MET A 260 -20.46 -4.63 9.26
CA MET A 260 -20.86 -5.88 9.91
C MET A 260 -22.22 -6.31 9.39
N GLN A 261 -22.26 -7.44 8.69
CA GLN A 261 -23.48 -8.02 8.16
C GLN A 261 -23.35 -9.53 8.28
N ARG A 262 -24.01 -10.09 9.29
CA ARG A 262 -24.03 -11.53 9.53
C ARG A 262 -25.03 -12.18 8.58
N GLN A 263 -24.53 -12.87 7.57
CA GLN A 263 -25.33 -13.67 6.65
C GLN A 263 -24.73 -15.07 6.56
N CYS A 264 -25.56 -16.07 6.79
CA CYS A 264 -25.20 -17.46 6.71
C CYS A 264 -25.97 -18.08 5.56
N THR A 265 -25.25 -18.61 4.58
CA THR A 265 -25.83 -19.28 3.41
C THR A 265 -25.47 -20.76 3.46
N GLN A 266 -26.47 -21.60 3.20
CA GLN A 266 -26.29 -23.04 3.12
C GLN A 266 -25.88 -23.38 1.69
N VAL A 267 -24.56 -23.53 1.45
CA VAL A 267 -24.03 -23.82 0.11
C VAL A 267 -24.24 -25.30 -0.22
N HIS A 268 -24.04 -26.18 0.76
CA HIS A 268 -24.36 -27.60 0.64
C HIS A 268 -25.15 -28.04 1.86
N VAL A 269 -26.36 -28.55 1.62
CA VAL A 269 -27.19 -29.15 2.67
C VAL A 269 -26.40 -30.30 3.31
N ASP A 270 -26.36 -30.33 4.64
CA ASP A 270 -25.62 -31.28 5.49
C ASP A 270 -24.08 -31.25 5.49
N TYR A 271 -23.42 -30.49 4.61
CA TYR A 271 -21.94 -30.49 4.52
C TYR A 271 -21.28 -29.15 4.83
N GLN A 272 -21.86 -28.02 4.43
CA GLN A 272 -21.17 -26.73 4.55
C GLN A 272 -22.12 -25.54 4.64
N LEU A 273 -21.92 -24.77 5.70
CA LEU A 273 -22.57 -23.48 5.95
C LEU A 273 -21.50 -22.40 5.84
N VAL A 274 -21.69 -21.44 4.92
CA VAL A 274 -20.75 -20.32 4.72
C VAL A 274 -21.38 -19.09 5.35
N CYS A 275 -20.80 -18.65 6.47
CA CYS A 275 -21.21 -17.45 7.18
C CYS A 275 -20.23 -16.30 6.90
N THR A 276 -20.73 -15.24 6.28
CA THR A 276 -20.04 -13.96 6.19
C THR A 276 -20.50 -13.09 7.36
N SER A 277 -19.60 -12.73 8.27
CA SER A 277 -19.93 -11.90 9.45
C SER A 277 -19.82 -10.41 9.16
N GLY A 278 -18.92 -10.03 8.25
CA GLY A 278 -18.69 -8.64 7.85
C GLY A 278 -17.58 -8.54 6.82
N THR A 279 -17.43 -7.35 6.23
CA THR A 279 -16.33 -7.02 5.32
C THR A 279 -15.53 -5.86 5.88
N ILE A 280 -14.20 -6.00 5.85
CA ILE A 280 -13.26 -4.98 6.31
C ILE A 280 -12.47 -4.54 5.07
N SER A 281 -12.69 -3.31 4.65
CA SER A 281 -11.92 -2.69 3.58
C SER A 281 -10.87 -1.77 4.20
N ILE A 282 -9.60 -2.10 3.99
CA ILE A 282 -8.44 -1.40 4.58
C ILE A 282 -8.02 -0.20 3.72
N GLY A 283 -8.35 -0.24 2.42
CA GLY A 283 -7.97 0.80 1.48
C GLY A 283 -9.12 1.25 0.59
N SER A 284 -8.93 2.42 -0.02
CA SER A 284 -9.90 3.05 -0.92
C SER A 284 -9.41 3.02 -2.36
N PHE A 285 -10.14 2.32 -3.23
CA PHE A 285 -9.88 2.32 -4.67
C PHE A 285 -10.07 3.71 -5.30
N GLY A 286 -11.01 4.51 -4.79
CA GLY A 286 -11.22 5.88 -5.25
C GLY A 286 -9.99 6.76 -5.00
N ARG A 287 -9.37 6.62 -3.82
CA ARG A 287 -8.14 7.34 -3.47
C ARG A 287 -6.94 6.90 -4.31
N PHE A 288 -6.83 5.60 -4.56
CA PHE A 288 -5.83 5.04 -5.47
C PHE A 288 -5.91 5.68 -6.86
N MET A 289 -7.12 5.71 -7.45
CA MET A 289 -7.35 6.32 -8.75
C MET A 289 -7.16 7.83 -8.74
N ALA A 290 -7.46 8.51 -7.62
CA ALA A 290 -7.21 9.94 -7.47
C ALA A 290 -5.70 10.26 -7.50
N LEU A 291 -4.85 9.46 -6.83
CA LEU A 291 -3.39 9.65 -6.86
C LEU A 291 -2.81 9.40 -8.27
N VAL A 292 -3.28 8.36 -8.97
CA VAL A 292 -2.92 8.14 -10.39
C VAL A 292 -3.39 9.30 -11.26
N GLY A 293 -4.62 9.78 -11.03
CA GLY A 293 -5.20 10.94 -11.70
C GLY A 293 -4.41 12.23 -11.47
N ILE A 294 -3.86 12.43 -10.27
CA ILE A 294 -2.97 13.56 -9.97
C ILE A 294 -1.71 13.49 -10.85
N CYS A 295 -1.09 12.33 -11.03
CA CYS A 295 0.07 12.18 -11.91
C CYS A 295 -0.25 12.56 -13.36
N VAL A 296 -1.32 11.97 -13.93
CA VAL A 296 -1.71 12.22 -15.33
C VAL A 296 -2.19 13.66 -15.54
N GLY A 297 -3.03 14.16 -14.63
CA GLY A 297 -3.56 15.52 -14.66
C GLY A 297 -2.44 16.55 -14.55
N SER A 298 -1.45 16.30 -13.69
CA SER A 298 -0.33 17.22 -13.52
C SER A 298 0.53 17.35 -14.77
N ILE A 299 0.83 16.23 -15.43
CA ILE A 299 1.55 16.23 -16.71
C ILE A 299 0.78 17.05 -17.74
N THR A 300 -0.53 16.81 -17.84
CA THR A 300 -1.39 17.49 -18.83
C THR A 300 -1.43 19.00 -18.60
N VAL A 301 -1.67 19.43 -17.36
CA VAL A 301 -1.75 20.86 -17.00
C VAL A 301 -0.41 21.56 -17.23
N CYS A 302 0.70 20.99 -16.75
CA CYS A 302 2.02 21.60 -16.92
C CYS A 302 2.43 21.65 -18.40
N TYR A 303 2.13 20.61 -19.18
CA TYR A 303 2.41 20.59 -20.61
C TYR A 303 1.60 21.66 -21.37
N LEU A 304 0.29 21.73 -21.13
CA LEU A 304 -0.57 22.74 -21.78
C LEU A 304 -0.13 24.15 -21.40
N PHE A 305 0.22 24.39 -20.14
CA PHE A 305 0.73 25.67 -19.68
C PHE A 305 1.99 26.11 -20.45
N GLU A 306 2.98 25.23 -20.61
CA GLU A 306 4.20 25.54 -21.37
C GLU A 306 3.91 25.73 -22.87
N ARG A 307 3.01 24.93 -23.44
CA ARG A 307 2.63 25.05 -24.85
C ARG A 307 1.90 26.36 -25.16
N ILE A 308 1.08 26.85 -24.24
CA ILE A 308 0.37 28.13 -24.36
C ILE A 308 1.35 29.31 -24.16
N ARG A 309 2.24 29.21 -23.17
CA ARG A 309 3.21 30.26 -22.85
C ARG A 309 4.25 30.44 -23.96
N HIS A 310 4.67 29.33 -24.58
CA HIS A 310 5.73 29.33 -25.59
C HIS A 310 5.35 28.49 -26.82
N PRO A 311 4.42 28.96 -27.66
CA PRO A 311 3.84 28.16 -28.75
C PRO A 311 4.81 27.84 -29.91
N ALA A 312 5.93 28.56 -30.03
CA ALA A 312 6.90 28.42 -31.11
C ALA A 312 8.30 28.05 -30.59
N LEU A 313 8.39 27.11 -29.64
CA LEU A 313 9.70 26.61 -29.22
C LEU A 313 10.42 25.98 -30.43
N PRO A 314 11.70 26.31 -30.66
CA PRO A 314 12.46 25.67 -31.73
C PRO A 314 12.75 24.20 -31.36
N PRO A 315 12.71 23.28 -32.32
CA PRO A 315 13.09 21.89 -32.10
C PRO A 315 14.58 21.76 -31.78
N THR A 316 14.90 20.88 -30.84
CA THR A 316 16.28 20.55 -30.47
C THR A 316 17.00 19.94 -31.67
N ARG A 317 18.12 20.54 -32.09
CA ARG A 317 18.92 20.13 -33.27
C ARG A 317 19.81 18.90 -33.05
N GLN A 318 19.72 18.24 -31.91
CA GLN A 318 20.60 17.11 -31.57
C GLN A 318 19.96 15.79 -31.98
N ASP A 319 20.44 15.20 -33.06
CA ASP A 319 20.10 13.85 -33.50
C ASP A 319 21.36 13.00 -33.43
N SER A 320 21.61 12.36 -32.27
CA SER A 320 22.60 11.29 -32.16
C SER A 320 21.93 10.07 -31.56
N PHE A 321 22.22 8.89 -32.12
CA PHE A 321 21.63 7.62 -31.67
C PHE A 321 22.13 7.19 -30.29
N PHE A 322 23.27 7.73 -29.86
CA PHE A 322 23.83 7.48 -28.54
C PHE A 322 23.04 8.16 -27.42
N LEU A 323 22.31 9.25 -27.70
CA LEU A 323 21.49 9.91 -26.69
C LEU A 323 20.17 9.15 -26.48
N SER A 324 19.88 8.85 -25.22
CA SER A 324 18.52 8.52 -24.80
C SER A 324 17.60 9.71 -25.07
N SER A 325 16.32 9.40 -25.32
CA SER A 325 15.30 10.43 -25.51
C SER A 325 15.23 11.43 -24.35
N SER A 326 15.48 10.99 -23.11
CA SER A 326 15.45 11.85 -21.92
C SER A 326 16.68 12.75 -21.87
N ALA A 327 17.87 12.22 -22.19
CA ALA A 327 19.10 13.01 -22.28
C ALA A 327 19.01 14.07 -23.38
N LYS A 328 18.43 13.74 -24.55
CA LYS A 328 18.30 14.66 -25.70
C LYS A 328 17.61 15.97 -25.36
N TYR A 329 16.60 15.92 -24.49
CA TYR A 329 15.83 17.10 -24.14
C TYR A 329 16.23 17.74 -22.81
N VAL A 330 16.90 17.00 -21.91
CA VAL A 330 17.24 17.49 -20.57
C VAL A 330 18.66 18.04 -20.50
N PHE A 331 19.61 17.49 -21.25
CA PHE A 331 20.99 17.97 -21.21
C PHE A 331 21.14 19.30 -21.95
N GLU A 332 21.92 20.21 -21.37
CA GLU A 332 22.20 21.51 -21.97
C GLU A 332 23.35 21.38 -22.99
N PRO A 333 23.12 21.64 -24.29
CA PRO A 333 24.15 21.51 -25.33
C PRO A 333 25.27 22.55 -25.24
N GLY A 334 24.97 23.72 -24.66
CA GLY A 334 25.58 24.98 -25.09
C GLY A 334 27.11 25.01 -25.01
N ARG A 335 27.68 24.47 -23.93
CA ARG A 335 29.13 24.50 -23.67
C ARG A 335 29.88 23.31 -24.27
N TRP A 336 29.15 22.35 -24.82
CA TRP A 336 29.64 21.03 -25.19
C TRP A 336 29.54 20.79 -26.71
N MET A 337 29.34 21.85 -27.50
CA MET A 337 29.22 21.79 -28.95
C MET A 337 30.49 22.36 -29.58
N ASP A 338 31.21 21.53 -30.32
CA ASP A 338 32.37 21.94 -31.12
C ASP A 338 32.15 21.53 -32.58
N HIS A 339 32.24 22.49 -33.51
CA HIS A 339 32.05 22.28 -34.96
C HIS A 339 30.81 21.42 -35.32
N ASN A 340 29.68 21.67 -34.64
CA ASN A 340 28.40 20.97 -34.84
C ASN A 340 28.38 19.50 -34.36
N ILE A 341 29.39 19.06 -33.59
CA ILE A 341 29.46 17.77 -32.91
C ILE A 341 29.23 17.99 -31.41
N TYR A 342 28.35 17.19 -30.82
CA TYR A 342 28.06 17.24 -29.39
C TYR A 342 29.05 16.36 -28.63
N TYR A 343 29.69 16.91 -27.61
CA TYR A 343 30.66 16.25 -26.75
C TYR A 343 30.04 15.94 -25.40
N LEU A 344 29.91 14.67 -25.07
CA LEU A 344 29.27 14.26 -23.82
C LEU A 344 30.33 14.04 -22.74
N ASP A 345 30.25 14.79 -21.64
CA ASP A 345 31.14 14.58 -20.50
C ASP A 345 30.93 13.21 -19.87
N ALA A 346 31.96 12.67 -19.21
CA ALA A 346 31.93 11.33 -18.64
C ALA A 346 30.77 11.14 -17.64
N SER A 347 30.44 12.15 -16.83
CA SER A 347 29.29 12.09 -15.91
C SER A 347 27.96 12.01 -16.67
N SER A 348 27.72 12.88 -17.65
CA SER A 348 26.50 12.83 -18.48
C SER A 348 26.42 11.58 -19.36
N ALA A 349 27.56 11.01 -19.76
CA ALA A 349 27.63 9.72 -20.44
C ALA A 349 27.09 8.60 -19.53
N VAL A 350 27.60 8.50 -18.29
CA VAL A 350 27.12 7.53 -17.30
C VAL A 350 25.62 7.70 -17.05
N ILE A 351 25.15 8.94 -16.85
CA ILE A 351 23.72 9.23 -16.65
C ILE A 351 22.88 8.79 -17.84
N ASN A 352 23.37 9.03 -19.05
CA ASN A 352 22.74 8.59 -20.29
C ASN A 352 22.83 7.06 -20.52
N GLY A 353 23.49 6.31 -19.63
CA GLY A 353 23.65 4.84 -19.74
C GLY A 353 24.78 4.43 -20.69
N ILE A 354 25.79 5.28 -20.82
CA ILE A 354 26.99 5.03 -21.59
C ILE A 354 28.17 4.92 -20.63
N LEU A 355 28.87 3.78 -20.67
CA LEU A 355 30.15 3.59 -19.97
C LEU A 355 31.29 3.72 -20.97
N SER A 356 32.11 4.75 -20.81
CA SER A 356 33.28 4.97 -21.66
C SER A 356 34.57 4.62 -20.94
N LEU A 357 35.41 3.81 -21.59
CA LEU A 357 36.78 3.56 -21.21
C LEU A 357 37.70 4.06 -22.32
N ARG A 358 38.58 4.99 -21.98
CA ARG A 358 39.56 5.52 -22.93
C ARG A 358 40.88 4.77 -22.80
N PHE A 359 41.39 4.26 -23.91
CA PHE A 359 42.74 3.73 -24.00
C PHE A 359 43.50 4.45 -25.12
N SER A 360 44.40 5.36 -24.75
CA SER A 360 45.15 6.21 -25.69
C SER A 360 44.23 7.08 -26.58
N ASN A 361 44.16 6.80 -27.88
CA ASN A 361 43.31 7.49 -28.86
C ASN A 361 42.03 6.70 -29.23
N ILE A 362 41.72 5.64 -28.48
CA ILE A 362 40.55 4.80 -28.72
C ILE A 362 39.59 4.92 -27.53
N PHE A 363 38.33 5.25 -27.81
CA PHE A 363 37.24 5.20 -26.85
C PHE A 363 36.44 3.91 -27.03
N TYR A 364 36.43 3.07 -26.00
CA TYR A 364 35.52 1.94 -25.89
C TYR A 364 34.27 2.40 -25.17
N ILE A 365 33.13 2.29 -25.83
CA ILE A 365 31.85 2.85 -25.37
C ILE A 365 30.86 1.70 -25.24
N LEU A 366 30.50 1.32 -24.02
CA LEU A 366 29.43 0.37 -23.76
C LEU A 366 28.12 1.13 -23.59
N ASP A 367 27.19 0.96 -24.52
CA ASP A 367 25.83 1.45 -24.38
C ASP A 367 24.96 0.39 -23.70
N LEU A 368 24.60 0.65 -22.44
CA LEU A 368 23.76 -0.23 -21.62
C LEU A 368 22.32 -0.33 -22.13
N LYS A 369 21.85 0.67 -22.89
CA LYS A 369 20.47 0.72 -23.41
C LYS A 369 20.23 -0.37 -24.47
N ILE A 370 21.25 -0.67 -25.27
CA ILE A 370 21.22 -1.68 -26.33
C ILE A 370 22.17 -2.85 -26.08
N TRP A 371 22.90 -2.85 -24.97
CA TRP A 371 23.91 -3.86 -24.61
C TRP A 371 24.95 -4.08 -25.72
N ARG A 372 25.46 -2.98 -26.30
CA ARG A 372 26.47 -3.02 -27.38
C ARG A 372 27.71 -2.20 -27.04
N ILE A 373 28.86 -2.67 -27.52
CA ILE A 373 30.13 -1.96 -27.43
C ILE A 373 30.42 -1.30 -28.78
N PHE A 374 30.74 -0.02 -28.74
CA PHE A 374 31.21 0.78 -29.86
C PHE A 374 32.65 1.21 -29.62
N VAL A 375 33.38 1.43 -30.70
CA VAL A 375 34.77 1.85 -30.67
C VAL A 375 34.88 3.09 -31.53
N ILE A 376 35.29 4.21 -30.93
CA ILE A 376 35.51 5.48 -31.64
C ILE A 376 37.01 5.76 -31.59
N GLU A 377 37.63 5.86 -32.76
CA GLU A 377 39.02 6.30 -32.90
C GLU A 377 39.07 7.80 -33.07
N GLU A 378 39.76 8.48 -32.16
CA GLU A 378 39.93 9.93 -32.23
C GLU A 378 41.21 10.28 -33.01
N PRO A 379 41.14 11.09 -34.08
CA PRO A 379 42.32 11.49 -34.83
C PRO A 379 43.31 12.26 -33.94
N ALA A 380 44.59 11.85 -33.95
CA ALA A 380 45.64 12.49 -33.15
C ALA A 380 45.79 14.01 -33.41
N GLU A 381 45.49 14.44 -34.64
CA GLU A 381 45.51 15.86 -35.05
C GLU A 381 44.41 16.69 -34.38
N LYS A 382 43.23 16.09 -34.12
CA LYS A 382 42.11 16.77 -33.46
C LYS A 382 42.43 17.01 -31.99
N ARG A 383 43.05 16.04 -31.34
CA ARG A 383 43.54 16.15 -29.97
C ARG A 383 44.61 17.25 -29.82
N ALA A 384 45.61 17.27 -30.69
CA ALA A 384 46.65 18.30 -30.68
C ALA A 384 46.10 19.72 -30.95
N ARG A 385 44.91 19.83 -31.57
CA ARG A 385 44.20 21.11 -31.71
C ARG A 385 43.52 21.52 -30.41
N LEU A 386 42.75 20.63 -29.79
CA LEU A 386 42.08 20.89 -28.51
C LEU A 386 43.08 21.25 -27.38
N GLU A 387 44.25 20.60 -27.37
CA GLU A 387 45.34 20.93 -26.43
C GLU A 387 45.96 22.32 -26.70
N ARG A 388 46.01 22.77 -27.95
CA ARG A 388 46.50 24.11 -28.33
C ARG A 388 45.50 25.21 -28.01
N ASP A 389 44.21 24.94 -28.22
CA ASP A 389 43.14 25.91 -28.03
C ASP A 389 42.72 26.04 -26.55
N GLY A 390 43.27 25.20 -25.66
CA GLY A 390 43.03 25.26 -24.22
C GLY A 390 41.69 24.67 -23.77
N GLU A 391 40.98 23.98 -24.66
CA GLU A 391 39.66 23.39 -24.42
C GLU A 391 39.76 22.03 -23.69
N LEU A 392 40.39 22.06 -22.50
CA LEU A 392 40.63 20.88 -21.65
C LEU A 392 39.36 20.11 -21.27
N HIS A 393 38.21 20.77 -21.27
CA HIS A 393 36.93 20.13 -20.93
C HIS A 393 36.43 19.18 -22.03
N LEU A 394 36.77 19.44 -23.30
CA LEU A 394 36.39 18.58 -24.44
C LEU A 394 37.32 17.37 -24.58
N LEU A 395 38.54 17.44 -24.03
CA LEU A 395 39.53 16.37 -24.08
C LEU A 395 39.12 15.10 -23.32
N SER A 396 38.27 15.23 -22.30
CA SER A 396 37.73 14.09 -21.53
C SER A 396 36.32 13.69 -21.97
N ALA A 397 35.71 14.45 -22.87
CA ALA A 397 34.35 14.22 -23.34
C ALA A 397 34.31 13.29 -24.56
N ILE A 398 33.23 12.54 -24.68
CA ILE A 398 33.00 11.59 -25.76
C ILE A 398 32.43 12.36 -26.96
N PRO A 399 33.10 12.35 -28.12
CA PRO A 399 32.54 12.92 -29.33
C PRO A 399 31.39 12.04 -29.83
N LEU A 400 30.19 12.60 -29.94
CA LEU A 400 29.04 11.90 -30.49
C LEU A 400 29.02 12.10 -32.00
N THR A 401 29.89 11.35 -32.68
CA THR A 401 29.93 11.26 -34.13
C THR A 401 29.05 10.10 -34.57
N ASP A 402 27.92 10.45 -35.21
CA ASP A 402 26.78 9.62 -35.64
C ASP A 402 25.92 8.99 -34.53
#